data_AF-W8ZD40-F1
#
_entry.id   AF-W8ZD40-F1
#
_cell.length_a   1.000
_cell.length_b   1.000
_cell.length_c   1.000
_cell.angle_alpha   90.00
_cell.angle_beta   90.00
_cell.angle_gamma   90.00
#
_symmetry.space_group_name_H-M   'P 1'
#
loop_
_entity.id
_entity.type
_entity.pdbx_description
1 polymer ?
#
loop_
_entity_poly.entity_id
_entity_poly.type
_entity_poly.pdbx_seq_one_letter_code
_entity_poly.pdbx_strand_id
1 'polypeptide(L)'
;MTNSNILINLVVPFFFFFMMFFSPLVLNQYVYYAFGMLLFFFVITQSHRNLFTRSLLLSLLIFSSFLLYFGLRSTLSLDKDMLKRMATVAMFIGTFVLNYILVKSFLLKNTTLVRDRLLKFIAVMFNVIAFYCLIEYALKFNPLFNWMFNADYQRYYSINRGYELYRVSGPMQHPIVMGNFLVVGTFLNFALFSHLKKNIYVVFALLNAAALFVTFSRSSYIALAAGAIAFLAFSFGQKRNIRVPRISMPKVIAFIFIAVALILVMSLVQMDGKSLIASIAERFSGASGTASVAQRSGGIKYVLDMMLHSNLLNFLIGHGYGMLSWDMRENNTSIFLSEFFIIDNQYFTFFYEFGILGIIVLFAGIVSILRKTFMNRQIDHSPLLRFTLAAFVAIMVNIVFYEGAYWTSIAFLLSFVLALNTNLLRRN
;
A
#
# COMPACT_ATOMS: atom_id res chain seq x y z
N MET A 1 11.03 -9.32 32.14
CA MET A 1 10.11 -9.19 30.98
C MET A 1 9.05 -10.26 31.12
N THR A 2 7.76 -9.93 31.01
CA THR A 2 6.68 -10.91 31.05
C THR A 2 6.71 -11.79 29.79
N ASN A 3 6.25 -13.05 29.86
CA ASN A 3 6.17 -13.96 28.69
C ASN A 3 5.43 -13.33 27.49
N SER A 4 4.48 -12.43 27.74
CA SER A 4 3.77 -11.64 26.71
C SER A 4 4.68 -10.72 25.88
N ASN A 5 5.78 -10.21 26.44
CA ASN A 5 6.71 -9.34 25.71
C ASN A 5 7.65 -10.12 24.80
N ILE A 6 7.98 -11.37 25.12
CA ILE A 6 8.82 -12.22 24.25
C ILE A 6 8.04 -12.59 22.99
N LEU A 7 6.79 -13.02 23.17
CA LEU A 7 5.97 -13.50 22.07
C LEU A 7 5.67 -12.39 21.04
N ILE A 8 5.30 -11.18 21.47
CA ILE A 8 5.06 -10.06 20.55
C ILE A 8 6.32 -9.63 19.79
N ASN A 9 7.50 -9.82 20.41
CA ASN A 9 8.79 -9.49 19.80
C ASN A 9 9.26 -10.49 18.75
N LEU A 10 8.73 -11.71 18.75
CA LEU A 10 8.98 -12.72 17.73
C LEU A 10 7.93 -12.67 16.61
N VAL A 11 6.65 -12.57 17.00
CA VAL A 11 5.53 -12.64 16.05
C VAL A 11 5.47 -11.44 15.12
N VAL A 12 5.74 -10.22 15.62
CA VAL A 12 5.64 -9.03 14.75
C VAL A 12 6.68 -9.05 13.63
N PRO A 13 7.99 -9.24 13.88
CA PRO A 13 8.96 -9.40 12.78
C PRO A 13 8.62 -10.52 11.81
N PHE A 14 8.19 -11.69 12.32
CA PHE A 14 7.76 -12.80 11.46
C PHE A 14 6.55 -12.43 10.60
N PHE A 15 5.57 -11.73 11.17
CA PHE A 15 4.40 -11.25 10.44
C PHE A 15 4.78 -10.25 9.35
N PHE A 16 5.68 -9.31 9.61
CA PHE A 16 6.24 -8.43 8.58
C PHE A 16 6.89 -9.25 7.47
N PHE A 17 7.66 -10.27 7.83
CA PHE A 17 8.29 -11.15 6.84
C PHE A 17 7.29 -11.88 5.97
N PHE A 18 6.27 -12.47 6.60
CA PHE A 18 5.19 -13.14 5.90
C PHE A 18 4.46 -12.19 4.94
N MET A 19 4.02 -11.01 5.42
CA MET A 19 3.28 -10.06 4.59
C MET A 19 4.09 -9.42 3.46
N MET A 20 5.42 -9.39 3.57
CA MET A 20 6.29 -8.81 2.55
C MET A 20 6.73 -9.80 1.46
N PHE A 21 6.76 -11.11 1.75
CA PHE A 21 7.24 -12.13 0.81
C PHE A 21 6.18 -13.16 0.40
N PHE A 22 5.18 -13.39 1.26
CA PHE A 22 4.19 -14.44 1.13
C PHE A 22 2.76 -13.90 1.03
N SER A 23 2.57 -12.57 1.00
CA SER A 23 1.26 -11.98 0.71
C SER A 23 0.62 -12.44 -0.61
N PRO A 24 1.32 -13.01 -1.61
CA PRO A 24 0.65 -13.60 -2.76
C PRO A 24 0.23 -15.06 -2.58
N LEU A 25 0.79 -15.80 -1.61
CA LEU A 25 0.31 -17.15 -1.25
C LEU A 25 -1.14 -17.11 -0.73
N VAL A 26 -1.56 -15.92 -0.33
CA VAL A 26 -2.91 -15.52 0.06
C VAL A 26 -3.95 -15.70 -1.04
N LEU A 27 -3.55 -15.88 -2.31
CA LEU A 27 -4.49 -16.34 -3.34
C LEU A 27 -5.11 -17.70 -2.99
N ASN A 28 -4.42 -18.52 -2.19
CA ASN A 28 -5.09 -19.59 -1.47
C ASN A 28 -5.82 -19.00 -0.26
N GLN A 29 -7.10 -18.66 -0.50
CA GLN A 29 -8.03 -18.09 0.48
C GLN A 29 -8.00 -18.85 1.83
N TYR A 30 -7.79 -20.16 1.84
CA TYR A 30 -7.76 -20.97 3.06
C TYR A 30 -6.53 -20.73 3.93
N VAL A 31 -5.34 -20.63 3.31
CA VAL A 31 -4.09 -20.30 4.02
C VAL A 31 -4.21 -18.93 4.67
N TYR A 32 -4.87 -18.01 3.98
CA TYR A 32 -5.08 -16.68 4.48
C TYR A 32 -6.14 -16.60 5.59
N TYR A 33 -7.26 -17.34 5.49
CA TYR A 33 -8.23 -17.43 6.58
C TYR A 33 -7.60 -18.00 7.85
N ALA A 34 -6.81 -19.07 7.72
CA ALA A 34 -6.08 -19.65 8.84
C ALA A 34 -5.13 -18.63 9.48
N PHE A 35 -4.37 -17.90 8.67
CA PHE A 35 -3.45 -16.88 9.15
C PHE A 35 -4.15 -15.68 9.80
N GLY A 36 -5.25 -15.19 9.21
CA GLY A 36 -6.06 -14.12 9.77
C GLY A 36 -6.70 -14.51 11.11
N MET A 37 -7.18 -15.75 11.25
CA MET A 37 -7.68 -16.28 12.52
C MET A 37 -6.57 -16.37 13.57
N LEU A 38 -5.40 -16.91 13.21
CA LEU A 38 -4.24 -16.97 14.12
C LEU A 38 -3.84 -15.56 14.58
N LEU A 39 -3.82 -14.59 13.67
CA LEU A 39 -3.50 -13.22 13.97
C LEU A 39 -4.56 -12.55 14.84
N PHE A 40 -5.84 -12.85 14.62
CA PHE A 40 -6.94 -12.38 15.47
C PHE A 40 -6.79 -12.87 16.91
N PHE A 41 -6.60 -14.19 17.11
CA PHE A 41 -6.34 -14.76 18.44
C PHE A 41 -5.09 -14.13 19.09
N PHE A 42 -4.06 -13.89 18.29
CA PHE A 42 -2.85 -13.24 18.76
C PHE A 42 -3.08 -11.80 19.23
N VAL A 43 -3.80 -11.00 18.42
CA VAL A 43 -4.15 -9.62 18.77
C VAL A 43 -4.98 -9.60 20.05
N ILE A 44 -5.95 -10.50 20.20
CA ILE A 44 -6.76 -10.62 21.41
C ILE A 44 -5.88 -10.85 22.64
N THR A 45 -4.98 -11.83 22.57
CA THR A 45 -4.12 -12.20 23.71
C THR A 45 -3.06 -11.15 24.04
N GLN A 46 -2.69 -10.30 23.08
CA GLN A 46 -1.61 -9.31 23.21
C GLN A 46 -2.07 -7.86 23.28
N SER A 47 -3.37 -7.57 23.19
CA SER A 47 -3.87 -6.20 23.17
C SER A 47 -3.83 -5.54 24.56
N HIS A 48 -3.56 -4.23 24.58
CA HIS A 48 -3.64 -3.42 25.79
C HIS A 48 -5.11 -3.27 26.21
N ARG A 49 -5.45 -3.39 27.51
CA ARG A 49 -6.85 -3.43 28.01
C ARG A 49 -7.83 -2.42 27.37
N ASN A 50 -7.41 -1.18 27.11
CA ASN A 50 -8.24 -0.14 26.45
C ASN A 50 -8.30 -0.23 24.91
N LEU A 51 -7.23 -0.72 24.26
CA LEU A 51 -7.25 -1.04 22.84
C LEU A 51 -8.05 -2.32 22.60
N PHE A 52 -8.00 -3.27 23.54
CA PHE A 52 -8.68 -4.54 23.49
C PHE A 52 -10.19 -4.36 23.40
N THR A 53 -10.82 -3.61 24.30
CA THR A 53 -12.28 -3.44 24.28
C THR A 53 -12.77 -2.81 22.97
N ARG A 54 -12.11 -1.74 22.51
CA ARG A 54 -12.48 -1.05 21.25
C ARG A 54 -12.24 -1.91 20.02
N SER A 55 -11.14 -2.65 20.00
CA SER A 55 -10.74 -3.51 18.89
C SER A 55 -11.52 -4.82 18.84
N LEU A 56 -11.86 -5.38 20.00
CA LEU A 56 -12.70 -6.54 20.15
C LEU A 56 -14.11 -6.19 19.69
N LEU A 57 -14.65 -5.04 20.10
CA LEU A 57 -15.98 -4.60 19.66
C LEU A 57 -16.02 -4.37 18.15
N LEU A 58 -14.98 -3.75 17.57
CA LEU A 58 -14.89 -3.58 16.11
C LEU A 58 -14.73 -4.93 15.38
N SER A 59 -13.87 -5.81 15.89
CA SER A 59 -13.68 -7.15 15.30
C SER A 59 -14.92 -8.02 15.45
N LEU A 60 -15.63 -7.92 16.58
CA LEU A 60 -16.90 -8.60 16.81
C LEU A 60 -17.99 -8.03 15.92
N LEU A 61 -18.02 -6.73 15.64
CA LEU A 61 -18.94 -6.14 14.64
C LEU A 61 -18.63 -6.63 13.23
N ILE A 62 -17.36 -6.71 12.85
CA ILE A 62 -16.94 -7.26 11.54
C ILE A 62 -17.29 -8.76 11.48
N PHE A 63 -17.03 -9.51 12.55
CA PHE A 63 -17.32 -10.93 12.61
C PHE A 63 -18.82 -11.23 12.70
N SER A 64 -19.59 -10.44 13.44
CA SER A 64 -21.05 -10.59 13.56
C SER A 64 -21.74 -10.16 12.27
N SER A 65 -21.29 -9.11 11.60
CA SER A 65 -21.79 -8.77 10.26
C SER A 65 -21.47 -9.88 9.24
N PHE A 66 -20.29 -10.50 9.34
CA PHE A 66 -19.94 -11.67 8.53
C PHE A 66 -20.81 -12.90 8.84
N LEU A 67 -21.04 -13.22 10.13
CA LEU A 67 -21.90 -14.34 10.55
C LEU A 67 -23.37 -14.12 10.20
N LEU A 68 -23.89 -12.91 10.45
CA LEU A 68 -25.25 -12.51 10.08
C LEU A 68 -25.44 -12.70 8.58
N TYR A 69 -24.47 -12.25 7.78
CA TYR A 69 -24.49 -12.42 6.34
C TYR A 69 -24.39 -13.90 5.90
N PHE A 70 -23.56 -14.72 6.56
CA PHE A 70 -23.49 -16.16 6.27
C PHE A 70 -24.79 -16.91 6.66
N GLY A 71 -25.44 -16.49 7.75
CA GLY A 71 -26.75 -16.99 8.16
C GLY A 71 -27.86 -16.55 7.19
N LEU A 72 -27.80 -15.32 6.67
CA LEU A 72 -28.65 -14.84 5.59
C LEU A 72 -28.39 -15.61 4.29
N ARG A 73 -27.14 -16.01 3.99
CA ARG A 73 -26.82 -16.85 2.83
C ARG A 73 -27.44 -18.25 2.93
N SER A 74 -27.35 -18.92 4.09
CA SER A 74 -27.96 -20.25 4.25
C SER A 74 -29.49 -20.20 4.12
N THR A 75 -30.09 -19.04 4.31
CA THR A 75 -31.54 -18.83 4.18
C THR A 75 -31.97 -18.24 2.83
N LEU A 76 -31.13 -17.45 2.15
CA LEU A 76 -31.49 -16.69 0.93
C LEU A 76 -30.83 -17.19 -0.37
N SER A 77 -30.11 -18.32 -0.37
CA SER A 77 -29.49 -18.90 -1.57
C SER A 77 -28.59 -17.93 -2.37
N LEU A 78 -27.84 -17.07 -1.68
CA LEU A 78 -26.97 -16.08 -2.32
C LEU A 78 -25.89 -16.73 -3.20
N ASP A 79 -25.60 -16.06 -4.31
CA ASP A 79 -24.59 -16.47 -5.30
C ASP A 79 -23.18 -16.64 -4.66
N LYS A 80 -22.50 -17.73 -5.02
CA LYS A 80 -21.18 -18.10 -4.46
C LYS A 80 -20.07 -17.11 -4.84
N ASP A 81 -20.12 -16.54 -6.03
CA ASP A 81 -19.14 -15.57 -6.53
C ASP A 81 -19.30 -14.21 -5.87
N MET A 82 -20.54 -13.76 -5.66
CA MET A 82 -20.83 -12.54 -4.90
C MET A 82 -20.24 -12.65 -3.49
N LEU A 83 -20.49 -13.78 -2.83
CA LEU A 83 -20.01 -14.05 -1.47
C LEU A 83 -18.48 -14.05 -1.37
N LYS A 84 -17.82 -14.63 -2.37
CA LYS A 84 -16.35 -14.65 -2.45
C LYS A 84 -15.78 -13.24 -2.55
N ARG A 85 -16.40 -12.35 -3.33
CA ARG A 85 -15.96 -10.95 -3.49
C ARG A 85 -16.17 -10.13 -2.23
N MET A 86 -17.34 -10.26 -1.60
CA MET A 86 -17.62 -9.61 -0.32
C MET A 86 -16.62 -10.07 0.77
N ALA A 87 -16.35 -11.37 0.85
CA ALA A 87 -15.36 -11.92 1.77
C ALA A 87 -13.95 -11.38 1.48
N THR A 88 -13.57 -11.22 0.21
CA THR A 88 -12.23 -10.74 -0.20
C THR A 88 -11.87 -9.39 0.39
N VAL A 89 -12.83 -8.51 0.60
CA VAL A 89 -12.51 -7.18 1.11
C VAL A 89 -12.98 -6.95 2.55
N ALA A 90 -13.96 -7.70 3.04
CA ALA A 90 -14.09 -7.88 4.50
C ALA A 90 -12.74 -8.35 5.08
N MET A 91 -12.04 -9.21 4.35
CA MET A 91 -10.67 -9.62 4.64
C MET A 91 -9.64 -8.47 4.58
N PHE A 92 -9.73 -7.57 3.60
CA PHE A 92 -8.89 -6.37 3.56
C PHE A 92 -9.11 -5.49 4.79
N ILE A 93 -10.36 -5.18 5.14
CA ILE A 93 -10.71 -4.37 6.31
C ILE A 93 -10.25 -5.06 7.60
N GLY A 94 -10.57 -6.35 7.74
CA GLY A 94 -10.14 -7.15 8.89
C GLY A 94 -8.63 -7.16 9.04
N THR A 95 -7.88 -7.39 7.96
CA THR A 95 -6.42 -7.37 7.97
C THR A 95 -5.85 -5.99 8.26
N PHE A 96 -6.43 -4.94 7.68
CA PHE A 96 -6.05 -3.57 7.98
C PHE A 96 -6.20 -3.27 9.47
N VAL A 97 -7.36 -3.58 10.06
CA VAL A 97 -7.67 -3.34 11.47
C VAL A 97 -6.76 -4.17 12.37
N LEU A 98 -6.70 -5.48 12.16
CA LEU A 98 -5.93 -6.40 13.01
C LEU A 98 -4.44 -6.09 12.96
N ASN A 99 -3.91 -5.79 11.77
CA ASN A 99 -2.52 -5.38 11.62
C ASN A 99 -2.25 -4.03 12.31
N TYR A 100 -3.14 -3.04 12.13
CA TYR A 100 -3.02 -1.77 12.83
C TYR A 100 -2.92 -1.98 14.35
N ILE A 101 -3.78 -2.82 14.93
CA ILE A 101 -3.78 -3.12 16.36
C ILE A 101 -2.50 -3.86 16.77
N LEU A 102 -2.07 -4.84 15.99
CA LEU A 102 -0.87 -5.63 16.26
C LEU A 102 0.37 -4.72 16.32
N VAL A 103 0.59 -3.93 15.26
CA VAL A 103 1.71 -2.99 15.17
C VAL A 103 1.60 -1.94 16.27
N LYS A 104 0.41 -1.39 16.51
CA LYS A 104 0.22 -0.38 17.57
C LYS A 104 0.51 -0.95 18.95
N SER A 105 0.10 -2.18 19.24
CA SER A 105 0.34 -2.85 20.52
C SER A 105 1.83 -3.11 20.73
N PHE A 106 2.53 -3.59 19.70
CA PHE A 106 3.99 -3.72 19.73
C PHE A 106 4.66 -2.39 20.00
N LEU A 107 4.25 -1.34 19.28
CA LEU A 107 4.78 -0.01 19.46
C LEU A 107 4.50 0.51 20.87
N LEU A 108 3.37 0.24 21.50
CA LEU A 108 3.10 0.74 22.86
C LEU A 108 3.89 -0.01 23.93
N LYS A 109 4.05 -1.34 23.81
CA LYS A 109 4.68 -2.20 24.81
C LYS A 109 6.21 -2.12 24.86
N ASN A 110 6.85 -1.80 23.74
CA ASN A 110 8.30 -1.90 23.62
C ASN A 110 9.03 -0.57 23.83
N THR A 111 10.30 -0.63 24.25
CA THR A 111 11.17 0.56 24.39
C THR A 111 11.53 1.16 23.03
N THR A 112 12.00 2.41 22.99
CA THR A 112 12.44 3.06 21.73
C THR A 112 13.52 2.24 21.02
N LEU A 113 14.48 1.66 21.76
CA LEU A 113 15.52 0.78 21.22
C LEU A 113 14.94 -0.42 20.44
N VAL A 114 13.93 -1.10 20.99
CA VAL A 114 13.31 -2.27 20.35
C VAL A 114 12.50 -1.85 19.11
N ARG A 115 11.84 -0.69 19.17
CA ARG A 115 11.13 -0.13 18.00
C ARG A 115 12.10 0.21 16.87
N ASP A 116 13.26 0.78 17.17
CA ASP A 116 14.28 1.08 16.18
C ASP A 116 14.84 -0.20 15.55
N ARG A 117 15.00 -1.28 16.32
CA ARG A 117 15.37 -2.60 15.77
C ARG A 117 14.31 -3.11 14.79
N LEU A 118 13.03 -2.99 15.11
CA LEU A 118 11.95 -3.37 14.18
C LEU A 118 12.01 -2.53 12.90
N LEU A 119 12.16 -1.20 12.99
CA LEU A 119 12.26 -0.35 11.80
C LEU A 119 13.48 -0.69 10.93
N LYS A 120 14.62 -1.01 11.55
CA LYS A 120 15.81 -1.48 10.83
C LYS A 120 15.56 -2.82 10.14
N PHE A 121 14.92 -3.76 10.82
CA PHE A 121 14.52 -5.04 10.24
C PHE A 121 13.62 -4.84 9.01
N ILE A 122 12.57 -4.05 9.14
CA ILE A 122 11.65 -3.72 8.04
C ILE A 122 12.39 -3.06 6.87
N ALA A 123 13.31 -2.13 7.15
CA ALA A 123 14.13 -1.51 6.11
C ALA A 123 15.00 -2.53 5.36
N VAL A 124 15.63 -3.47 6.09
CA VAL A 124 16.37 -4.58 5.47
C VAL A 124 15.46 -5.40 4.57
N MET A 125 14.24 -5.71 5.00
CA MET A 125 13.25 -6.44 4.19
C MET A 125 12.95 -5.71 2.86
N PHE A 126 12.69 -4.41 2.91
CA PHE A 126 12.48 -3.60 1.70
C PHE A 126 13.70 -3.65 0.77
N ASN A 127 14.92 -3.62 1.31
CA ASN A 127 16.14 -3.66 0.52
C ASN A 127 16.38 -5.02 -0.13
N VAL A 128 16.09 -6.13 0.57
CA VAL A 128 16.13 -7.48 -0.01
C VAL A 128 15.13 -7.57 -1.17
N ILE A 129 13.93 -7.03 -0.99
CA ILE A 129 12.90 -6.99 -2.03
C ILE A 129 13.33 -6.12 -3.22
N ALA A 130 13.93 -4.96 -2.98
CA ALA A 130 14.44 -4.08 -4.03
C ALA A 130 15.55 -4.77 -4.83
N PHE A 131 16.49 -5.43 -4.16
CA PHE A 131 17.54 -6.23 -4.80
C PHE A 131 16.95 -7.39 -5.61
N TYR A 132 15.95 -8.08 -5.06
CA TYR A 132 15.21 -9.12 -5.76
C TYR A 132 14.57 -8.62 -7.06
N CYS A 133 13.96 -7.43 -7.03
CA CYS A 133 13.39 -6.82 -8.24
C CYS A 133 14.44 -6.55 -9.31
N LEU A 134 15.66 -6.14 -8.93
CA LEU A 134 16.73 -5.94 -9.91
C LEU A 134 17.20 -7.27 -10.52
N ILE A 135 17.27 -8.35 -9.73
CA ILE A 135 17.55 -9.70 -10.24
C ILE A 135 16.43 -10.14 -11.19
N GLU A 136 15.17 -9.99 -10.79
CA GLU A 136 14.01 -10.33 -11.62
C GLU A 136 14.05 -9.58 -12.96
N TYR A 137 14.38 -8.30 -12.93
CA TYR A 137 14.52 -7.48 -14.12
C TYR A 137 15.65 -7.95 -15.03
N ALA A 138 16.79 -8.36 -14.47
CA ALA A 138 17.95 -8.86 -15.22
C ALA A 138 17.65 -10.21 -15.88
N LEU A 139 16.98 -11.10 -15.15
CA LEU A 139 16.60 -12.43 -15.65
C LEU A 139 15.38 -12.41 -16.59
N LYS A 140 14.63 -11.29 -16.64
CA LYS A 140 13.31 -11.20 -17.29
C LYS A 140 12.35 -12.30 -16.83
N PHE A 141 12.50 -12.69 -15.56
CA PHE A 141 11.88 -13.85 -14.95
C PHE A 141 11.83 -13.69 -13.44
N ASN A 142 10.76 -14.17 -12.80
CA ASN A 142 10.53 -14.03 -11.35
C ASN A 142 10.67 -15.42 -10.72
N PRO A 143 11.88 -15.80 -10.27
CA PRO A 143 12.16 -17.16 -9.83
C PRO A 143 11.34 -17.58 -8.61
N LEU A 144 11.12 -16.68 -7.65
CA LEU A 144 10.28 -16.94 -6.49
C LEU A 144 8.84 -17.25 -6.93
N PHE A 145 8.31 -16.45 -7.84
CA PHE A 145 6.94 -16.62 -8.30
C PHE A 145 6.78 -17.90 -9.10
N ASN A 146 7.66 -18.18 -10.05
CA ASN A 146 7.62 -19.41 -10.84
C ASN A 146 7.79 -20.68 -9.99
N TRP A 147 8.55 -20.60 -8.90
CA TRP A 147 8.71 -21.73 -7.99
C TRP A 147 7.47 -21.94 -7.09
N MET A 148 6.83 -20.86 -6.64
CA MET A 148 5.70 -20.92 -5.70
C MET A 148 4.32 -20.98 -6.39
N PHE A 149 4.24 -20.49 -7.62
CA PHE A 149 3.00 -20.29 -8.38
C PHE A 149 3.24 -20.67 -9.85
N ASN A 150 2.20 -21.19 -10.51
CA ASN A 150 2.33 -21.67 -11.89
C ASN A 150 2.78 -20.56 -12.85
N ALA A 151 3.74 -20.88 -13.73
CA ALA A 151 4.47 -19.96 -14.62
C ALA A 151 3.57 -19.11 -15.52
N ASP A 152 2.42 -19.67 -15.94
CA ASP A 152 1.47 -19.04 -16.86
C ASP A 152 0.81 -17.79 -16.26
N TYR A 153 0.59 -17.75 -14.94
CA TYR A 153 0.03 -16.59 -14.26
C TYR A 153 1.01 -15.40 -14.26
N GLN A 154 2.32 -15.69 -14.21
CA GLN A 154 3.35 -14.66 -14.25
C GLN A 154 3.47 -14.06 -15.66
N ARG A 155 3.54 -14.91 -16.68
CA ARG A 155 3.54 -14.50 -18.11
C ARG A 155 2.30 -13.67 -18.45
N TYR A 156 1.16 -14.00 -17.86
CA TYR A 156 -0.10 -13.26 -18.05
C TYR A 156 0.00 -11.78 -17.62
N TYR A 157 0.67 -11.46 -16.51
CA TYR A 157 0.79 -10.09 -16.00
C TYR A 157 2.04 -9.34 -16.45
N SER A 158 3.14 -10.02 -16.79
CA SER A 158 4.39 -9.39 -17.21
C SER A 158 4.52 -9.19 -18.72
N ILE A 159 3.81 -9.97 -19.56
CA ILE A 159 3.99 -10.01 -21.02
C ILE A 159 2.66 -9.99 -21.80
N ASN A 160 1.65 -10.79 -21.41
CA ASN A 160 0.49 -11.08 -22.30
C ASN A 160 -0.70 -10.10 -22.28
N ARG A 161 -0.73 -9.06 -21.43
CA ARG A 161 -1.78 -8.00 -21.49
C ARG A 161 -1.47 -6.86 -22.47
N GLY A 162 -0.62 -7.10 -23.48
CA GLY A 162 -0.23 -6.09 -24.47
C GLY A 162 0.79 -5.06 -23.94
N TYR A 163 1.67 -5.48 -23.02
CA TYR A 163 2.79 -4.65 -22.57
C TYR A 163 4.07 -5.08 -23.30
N GLU A 164 4.64 -4.18 -24.10
CA GLU A 164 5.85 -4.43 -24.91
C GLU A 164 7.14 -4.65 -24.09
N LEU A 165 7.10 -4.37 -22.78
CA LEU A 165 8.28 -4.38 -21.89
C LEU A 165 8.03 -5.27 -20.66
N TYR A 166 9.01 -6.08 -20.27
CA TYR A 166 8.97 -6.87 -19.03
C TYR A 166 8.98 -5.95 -17.80
N ARG A 167 7.93 -6.03 -16.99
CA ARG A 167 7.74 -5.22 -15.78
C ARG A 167 7.93 -6.06 -14.53
N VAL A 168 8.81 -5.63 -13.64
CA VAL A 168 9.02 -6.38 -12.39
C VAL A 168 7.84 -6.25 -11.46
N SER A 169 7.51 -7.35 -10.80
CA SER A 169 6.44 -7.42 -9.81
C SER A 169 6.93 -7.81 -8.42
N GLY A 170 8.20 -8.21 -8.30
CA GLY A 170 8.79 -8.68 -7.06
C GLY A 170 7.94 -9.78 -6.41
N PRO A 171 7.87 -9.83 -5.08
CA PRO A 171 6.96 -10.73 -4.38
C PRO A 171 5.52 -10.20 -4.36
N MET A 172 5.12 -9.17 -5.13
CA MET A 172 3.79 -8.55 -5.03
C MET A 172 2.85 -8.90 -6.19
N GLN A 173 3.26 -9.80 -7.10
CA GLN A 173 2.53 -10.24 -8.32
C GLN A 173 2.18 -9.14 -9.34
N HIS A 174 2.12 -7.88 -8.91
CA HIS A 174 1.72 -6.76 -9.75
C HIS A 174 2.70 -5.58 -9.60
N PRO A 175 3.24 -5.03 -10.71
CA PRO A 175 4.22 -3.94 -10.67
C PRO A 175 3.73 -2.68 -9.95
N ILE A 176 2.44 -2.36 -10.01
CA ILE A 176 1.89 -1.16 -9.35
C ILE A 176 1.88 -1.32 -7.81
N VAL A 177 1.53 -2.51 -7.35
CA VAL A 177 1.52 -2.87 -5.91
C VAL A 177 2.95 -2.90 -5.39
N MET A 178 3.86 -3.51 -6.18
CA MET A 178 5.28 -3.55 -5.89
C MET A 178 5.89 -2.14 -5.79
N GLY A 179 5.49 -1.24 -6.69
CA GLY A 179 5.89 0.16 -6.63
C GLY A 179 5.52 0.84 -5.31
N ASN A 180 4.36 0.55 -4.70
CA ASN A 180 4.02 1.08 -3.38
C ASN A 180 5.01 0.64 -2.29
N PHE A 181 5.41 -0.63 -2.29
CA PHE A 181 6.42 -1.13 -1.35
C PHE A 181 7.75 -0.38 -1.53
N LEU A 182 8.20 -0.19 -2.76
CA LEU A 182 9.47 0.49 -3.05
C LEU A 182 9.44 1.98 -2.71
N VAL A 183 8.30 2.66 -2.92
CA VAL A 183 8.13 4.06 -2.46
C VAL A 183 8.24 4.14 -0.93
N VAL A 184 7.52 3.27 -0.21
CA VAL A 184 7.55 3.25 1.26
C VAL A 184 8.96 2.90 1.77
N GLY A 185 9.62 1.91 1.16
CA GLY A 185 11.00 1.53 1.46
C GLY A 185 12.00 2.67 1.23
N THR A 186 11.82 3.44 0.15
CA THR A 186 12.63 4.64 -0.15
C THR A 186 12.52 5.67 0.98
N PHE A 187 11.31 6.04 1.38
CA PHE A 187 11.10 7.03 2.45
C PHE A 187 11.53 6.51 3.83
N LEU A 188 11.34 5.21 4.12
CA LEU A 188 11.78 4.62 5.39
C LEU A 188 13.30 4.66 5.52
N ASN A 189 14.02 4.22 4.49
CA ASN A 189 15.47 4.28 4.47
C ASN A 189 15.97 5.72 4.58
N PHE A 190 15.34 6.68 3.90
CA PHE A 190 15.69 8.09 4.04
C PHE A 190 15.45 8.65 5.46
N ALA A 191 14.37 8.22 6.13
CA ALA A 191 14.11 8.58 7.52
C ALA A 191 15.13 7.94 8.47
N LEU A 192 15.54 6.70 8.24
CA LEU A 192 16.61 6.04 9.01
C LEU A 192 17.97 6.70 8.80
N PHE A 193 18.30 7.15 7.58
CA PHE A 193 19.47 7.99 7.34
C PHE A 193 19.38 9.28 8.15
N SER A 194 18.24 9.96 8.11
CA SER A 194 18.02 11.22 8.83
C SER A 194 18.09 11.05 10.34
N HIS A 195 17.67 9.89 10.87
CA HIS A 195 17.69 9.57 12.29
C HIS A 195 19.06 9.08 12.77
N LEU A 196 19.65 8.10 12.08
CA LEU A 196 20.87 7.39 12.50
C LEU A 196 22.16 7.97 11.92
N LYS A 197 22.08 8.86 10.93
CA LYS A 197 23.20 9.49 10.22
C LYS A 197 24.18 8.51 9.55
N LYS A 198 23.75 7.29 9.23
CA LYS A 198 24.58 6.28 8.54
C LYS A 198 24.33 6.32 7.03
N ASN A 199 25.39 6.54 6.25
CA ASN A 199 25.33 6.70 4.78
C ASN A 199 24.76 5.47 4.05
N ILE A 200 24.88 4.27 4.63
CA ILE A 200 24.31 3.03 4.06
C ILE A 200 22.81 3.15 3.77
N TYR A 201 22.05 3.90 4.58
CA TYR A 201 20.62 4.09 4.38
C TYR A 201 20.30 5.00 3.17
N VAL A 202 21.23 5.85 2.74
CA VAL A 202 21.08 6.59 1.48
C VAL A 202 21.22 5.63 0.30
N VAL A 203 22.21 4.73 0.34
CA VAL A 203 22.40 3.68 -0.68
C VAL A 203 21.15 2.80 -0.76
N PHE A 204 20.58 2.40 0.39
CA PHE A 204 19.35 1.63 0.43
C PHE A 204 18.13 2.38 -0.09
N ALA A 205 17.99 3.68 0.20
CA ALA A 205 16.94 4.50 -0.41
C ALA A 205 17.08 4.54 -1.94
N LEU A 206 18.30 4.64 -2.45
CA LEU A 206 18.57 4.62 -3.89
C LEU A 206 18.34 3.27 -4.53
N LEU A 207 18.68 2.18 -3.85
CA LEU A 207 18.38 0.84 -4.30
C LEU A 207 16.87 0.65 -4.50
N ASN A 208 16.05 1.11 -3.54
CA ASN A 208 14.59 1.06 -3.66
C ASN A 208 14.08 1.95 -4.81
N ALA A 209 14.62 3.15 -4.96
CA ALA A 209 14.25 4.04 -6.07
C ALA A 209 14.63 3.44 -7.43
N ALA A 210 15.82 2.85 -7.56
CA ALA A 210 16.27 2.17 -8.78
C ALA A 210 15.37 0.96 -9.12
N ALA A 211 15.07 0.13 -8.12
CA ALA A 211 14.13 -0.98 -8.27
C ALA A 211 12.72 -0.48 -8.67
N LEU A 212 12.32 0.71 -8.20
CA LEU A 212 11.03 1.30 -8.54
C LEU A 212 10.97 1.68 -10.02
N PHE A 213 12.07 2.15 -10.60
CA PHE A 213 12.13 2.49 -12.02
C PHE A 213 11.94 1.29 -12.95
N VAL A 214 12.45 0.10 -12.58
CA VAL A 214 12.26 -1.11 -13.40
C VAL A 214 10.85 -1.72 -13.32
N THR A 215 9.94 -1.16 -12.51
CA THR A 215 8.51 -1.55 -12.50
C THR A 215 7.73 -1.01 -13.71
N PHE A 216 8.27 0.00 -14.41
CA PHE A 216 7.60 0.75 -15.48
C PHE A 216 6.17 1.21 -15.13
N SER A 217 5.95 1.50 -13.85
CA SER A 217 4.67 1.89 -13.29
C SER A 217 4.58 3.41 -13.15
N ARG A 218 3.85 4.05 -14.08
CA ARG A 218 3.63 5.50 -14.07
C ARG A 218 3.04 6.00 -12.75
N SER A 219 2.08 5.26 -12.21
CA SER A 219 1.42 5.62 -10.95
C SER A 219 2.38 5.56 -9.77
N SER A 220 3.37 4.65 -9.79
CA SER A 220 4.39 4.55 -8.75
C SER A 220 5.38 5.71 -8.81
N TYR A 221 5.71 6.23 -10.01
CA TYR A 221 6.49 7.46 -10.15
C TYR A 221 5.73 8.68 -9.62
N ILE A 222 4.45 8.79 -9.97
CA ILE A 222 3.56 9.86 -9.48
C ILE A 222 3.43 9.78 -7.95
N ALA A 223 3.30 8.58 -7.39
CA ALA A 223 3.23 8.36 -5.95
C ALA A 223 4.52 8.76 -5.22
N LEU A 224 5.69 8.42 -5.78
CA LEU A 224 6.98 8.86 -5.25
C LEU A 224 7.08 10.40 -5.25
N ALA A 225 6.69 11.04 -6.35
CA ALA A 225 6.70 12.49 -6.48
C ALA A 225 5.73 13.15 -5.47
N ALA A 226 4.51 12.66 -5.34
CA ALA A 226 3.53 13.17 -4.38
C ALA A 226 4.01 13.01 -2.93
N GLY A 227 4.59 11.85 -2.58
CA GLY A 227 5.20 11.63 -1.28
C GLY A 227 6.37 12.58 -1.02
N ALA A 228 7.21 12.85 -2.04
CA ALA A 228 8.34 13.77 -1.93
C ALA A 228 7.86 15.22 -1.74
N ILE A 229 6.82 15.65 -2.46
CA ILE A 229 6.18 16.95 -2.28
C ILE A 229 5.64 17.08 -0.84
N ALA A 230 4.95 16.07 -0.33
CA ALA A 230 4.45 16.07 1.05
C ALA A 230 5.60 16.12 2.08
N PHE A 231 6.68 15.38 1.84
CA PHE A 231 7.90 15.41 2.66
C PHE A 231 8.53 16.81 2.70
N LEU A 232 8.65 17.46 1.54
CA LEU A 232 9.22 18.80 1.39
C LEU A 232 8.32 19.86 2.03
N ALA A 233 7.01 19.83 1.76
CA ALA A 233 6.02 20.74 2.34
C ALA A 233 6.05 20.70 3.88
N PHE A 234 6.17 19.49 4.46
CA PHE A 234 6.33 19.33 5.90
C PHE A 234 7.65 19.90 6.41
N SER A 235 8.75 19.72 5.67
CA SER A 235 10.08 20.20 6.04
C SER A 235 10.19 21.73 5.98
N PHE A 236 9.60 22.38 4.96
CA PHE A 236 9.62 23.84 4.81
C PHE A 236 8.70 24.57 5.81
N GLY A 237 7.65 23.91 6.29
CA GLY A 237 6.70 24.51 7.23
C GLY A 237 7.23 24.70 8.66
N GLN A 238 8.41 24.18 9.03
CA GLN A 238 8.94 24.31 10.38
C GLN A 238 9.36 25.76 10.68
N LYS A 239 8.76 26.39 11.70
CA LYS A 239 9.09 27.78 12.13
C LYS A 239 10.55 27.87 12.56
N ARG A 240 11.25 28.92 12.11
CA ARG A 240 12.69 29.22 12.31
C ARG A 240 13.19 29.25 13.78
N ASN A 241 12.29 29.28 14.78
CA ASN A 241 12.64 29.47 16.20
C ASN A 241 12.90 28.18 16.99
N ILE A 242 12.69 27.01 16.40
CA ILE A 242 13.12 25.76 17.02
C ILE A 242 14.49 25.46 16.42
N ARG A 243 15.47 25.10 17.26
CA ARG A 243 16.78 24.55 16.86
C ARG A 243 16.60 23.21 16.13
N VAL A 244 15.81 23.18 15.07
CA VAL A 244 15.79 22.09 14.13
C VAL A 244 17.11 22.18 13.38
N PRO A 245 17.91 21.10 13.30
CA PRO A 245 19.05 21.11 12.41
C PRO A 245 18.50 21.41 11.02
N ARG A 246 18.82 22.60 10.48
CA ARG A 246 18.69 22.89 9.04
C ARG A 246 19.17 21.64 8.33
N ILE A 247 18.40 21.12 7.36
CA ILE A 247 18.96 20.13 6.46
C ILE A 247 20.20 20.80 5.90
N SER A 248 21.37 20.33 6.31
CA SER A 248 22.61 21.00 5.98
C SER A 248 22.65 21.07 4.46
N MET A 249 22.93 22.24 3.87
CA MET A 249 23.01 22.38 2.41
C MET A 249 23.82 21.26 1.74
N PRO A 250 24.91 20.72 2.34
CA PRO A 250 25.59 19.54 1.82
C PRO A 250 24.71 18.29 1.63
N LYS A 251 23.67 18.07 2.44
CA LYS A 251 22.72 16.95 2.30
C LYS A 251 21.69 17.19 1.20
N VAL A 252 21.27 18.44 1.01
CA VAL A 252 20.42 18.81 -0.13
C VAL A 252 21.20 18.66 -1.42
N ILE A 253 22.44 19.16 -1.46
CA ILE A 253 23.36 19.02 -2.59
C ILE A 253 23.66 17.54 -2.85
N ALA A 254 23.95 16.74 -1.82
CA ALA A 254 24.16 15.30 -1.98
C ALA A 254 22.91 14.61 -2.53
N PHE A 255 21.71 14.95 -2.07
CA PHE A 255 20.46 14.40 -2.61
C PHE A 255 20.25 14.78 -4.08
N ILE A 256 20.50 16.04 -4.46
CA ILE A 256 20.44 16.50 -5.86
C ILE A 256 21.48 15.77 -6.70
N PHE A 257 22.72 15.69 -6.24
CA PHE A 257 23.81 15.01 -6.95
C PHE A 257 23.49 13.53 -7.15
N ILE A 258 22.93 12.89 -6.12
CA ILE A 258 22.46 11.51 -6.17
C ILE A 258 21.31 11.34 -7.18
N ALA A 259 20.33 12.27 -7.20
CA ALA A 259 19.25 12.23 -8.17
C ALA A 259 19.77 12.40 -9.60
N VAL A 260 20.72 13.31 -9.81
CA VAL A 260 21.42 13.50 -11.09
C VAL A 260 22.21 12.27 -11.48
N ALA A 261 22.94 11.65 -10.54
CA ALA A 261 23.68 10.42 -10.79
C ALA A 261 22.74 9.25 -11.14
N LEU A 262 21.57 9.16 -10.49
CA LEU A 262 20.56 8.18 -10.83
C LEU A 262 20.03 8.40 -12.25
N ILE A 263 19.70 9.65 -12.60
CA ILE A 263 19.28 10.03 -13.96
C ILE A 263 20.37 9.66 -14.98
N LEU A 264 21.63 9.95 -14.68
CA LEU A 264 22.75 9.66 -15.57
C LEU A 264 22.98 8.15 -15.72
N VAL A 265 22.88 7.37 -14.64
CA VAL A 265 22.90 5.90 -14.73
C VAL A 265 21.74 5.40 -15.58
N MET A 266 20.53 5.93 -15.37
CA MET A 266 19.35 5.55 -16.16
C MET A 266 19.45 6.00 -17.63
N SER A 267 20.19 7.05 -17.97
CA SER A 267 20.44 7.42 -19.37
C SER A 267 21.47 6.52 -20.04
N LEU A 268 22.40 5.93 -19.26
CA LEU A 268 23.42 5.01 -19.77
C LEU A 268 22.94 3.55 -19.89
N VAL A 269 22.00 3.13 -19.05
CA VAL A 269 21.41 1.77 -19.13
C VAL A 269 20.51 1.68 -20.36
N GLN A 270 20.92 0.88 -21.35
CA GLN A 270 20.15 0.62 -22.56
C GLN A 270 19.25 -0.63 -22.43
N MET A 271 18.06 -0.55 -23.02
CA MET A 271 17.06 -1.60 -23.16
C MET A 271 16.51 -1.55 -24.58
N ASP A 272 16.59 -2.67 -25.32
CA ASP A 272 15.98 -2.79 -26.65
C ASP A 272 16.33 -1.60 -27.59
N GLY A 273 17.58 -1.11 -27.50
CA GLY A 273 18.09 0.02 -28.27
C GLY A 273 17.74 1.43 -27.74
N LYS A 274 17.00 1.56 -26.64
CA LYS A 274 16.63 2.84 -25.99
C LYS A 274 17.21 2.94 -24.58
N SER A 275 17.50 4.13 -24.08
CA SER A 275 17.88 4.29 -22.66
C SER A 275 16.66 4.06 -21.75
N LEU A 276 16.89 3.66 -20.49
CA LEU A 276 15.82 3.48 -19.50
C LEU A 276 14.97 4.75 -19.33
N ILE A 277 15.59 5.93 -19.39
CA ILE A 277 14.87 7.21 -19.37
C ILE A 277 13.99 7.38 -20.60
N ALA A 278 14.48 7.05 -21.79
CA ALA A 278 13.68 7.13 -23.01
C ALA A 278 12.46 6.20 -22.92
N SER A 279 12.64 4.96 -22.42
CA SER A 279 11.53 4.03 -22.20
C SER A 279 10.51 4.56 -21.18
N ILE A 280 10.96 5.23 -20.11
CA ILE A 280 10.05 5.86 -19.13
C ILE A 280 9.33 7.06 -19.76
N ALA A 281 10.04 7.92 -20.47
CA ALA A 281 9.46 9.10 -21.12
C ALA A 281 8.39 8.70 -22.15
N GLU A 282 8.65 7.67 -22.96
CA GLU A 282 7.72 7.11 -23.94
C GLU A 282 6.43 6.59 -23.28
N ARG A 283 6.53 6.02 -22.08
CA ARG A 283 5.34 5.59 -21.31
C ARG A 283 4.46 6.76 -20.89
N PHE A 284 5.05 7.94 -20.63
CA PHE A 284 4.29 9.15 -20.33
C PHE A 284 3.75 9.83 -21.59
N SER A 285 4.55 9.96 -22.65
CA SER A 285 4.11 10.59 -23.90
C SER A 285 3.06 9.76 -24.63
N GLY A 286 3.21 8.43 -24.66
CA GLY A 286 2.24 7.48 -25.20
C GLY A 286 1.13 7.10 -24.22
N ALA A 287 0.81 7.94 -23.21
CA ALA A 287 -0.18 7.56 -22.22
C ALA A 287 -1.62 7.56 -22.73
N SER A 288 -1.94 8.51 -23.59
CA SER A 288 -3.22 8.63 -24.28
C SER A 288 -3.48 7.39 -25.13
N GLY A 289 -4.69 6.83 -25.03
CA GLY A 289 -5.08 5.63 -25.78
C GLY A 289 -4.62 4.29 -25.18
N THR A 290 -3.85 4.27 -24.08
CA THR A 290 -3.49 2.99 -23.43
C THR A 290 -4.69 2.34 -22.74
N ALA A 291 -4.75 0.99 -22.76
CA ALA A 291 -5.79 0.20 -22.10
C ALA A 291 -6.06 0.64 -20.66
N SER A 292 -5.00 0.92 -19.90
CA SER A 292 -5.11 1.38 -18.50
C SER A 292 -5.77 2.76 -18.34
N VAL A 293 -5.62 3.67 -19.31
CA VAL A 293 -6.26 5.00 -19.28
C VAL A 293 -7.70 4.90 -19.76
N ALA A 294 -7.95 4.11 -20.81
CA ALA A 294 -9.29 3.82 -21.30
C ALA A 294 -10.15 3.14 -20.23
N GLN A 295 -9.62 2.10 -19.57
CA GLN A 295 -10.30 1.39 -18.48
C GLN A 295 -10.69 2.34 -17.35
N ARG A 296 -9.77 3.20 -16.89
CA ARG A 296 -10.04 4.16 -15.81
C ARG A 296 -11.01 5.25 -16.21
N SER A 297 -10.83 5.86 -17.37
CA SER A 297 -11.68 6.96 -17.83
C SER A 297 -13.11 6.48 -18.14
N GLY A 298 -13.25 5.32 -18.79
CA GLY A 298 -14.55 4.69 -19.03
C GLY A 298 -15.18 4.18 -17.74
N GLY A 299 -14.39 3.62 -16.82
CA GLY A 299 -14.88 3.16 -15.51
C GLY A 299 -15.39 4.31 -14.63
N ILE A 300 -14.72 5.46 -14.64
CA ILE A 300 -15.22 6.69 -13.99
C ILE A 300 -16.56 7.10 -14.58
N LYS A 301 -16.68 7.14 -15.91
CA LYS A 301 -17.95 7.48 -16.58
C LYS A 301 -19.06 6.50 -16.20
N TYR A 302 -18.76 5.21 -16.24
CA TYR A 302 -19.69 4.15 -15.85
C TYR A 302 -20.19 4.31 -14.41
N VAL A 303 -19.30 4.50 -13.44
CA VAL A 303 -19.70 4.70 -12.05
C VAL A 303 -20.50 5.98 -11.86
N LEU A 304 -20.11 7.08 -12.51
CA LEU A 304 -20.86 8.33 -12.42
C LEU A 304 -22.28 8.15 -12.97
N ASP A 305 -22.41 7.51 -14.13
CA ASP A 305 -23.70 7.23 -14.75
C ASP A 305 -24.60 6.39 -13.84
N MET A 306 -24.07 5.27 -13.33
CA MET A 306 -24.79 4.40 -12.40
C MET A 306 -25.21 5.13 -11.12
N MET A 307 -24.33 5.95 -10.54
CA MET A 307 -24.62 6.66 -9.29
C MET A 307 -25.63 7.78 -9.50
N LEU A 308 -25.51 8.56 -10.58
CA LEU A 308 -26.43 9.66 -10.88
C LEU A 308 -27.84 9.18 -11.23
N HIS A 309 -27.97 7.98 -11.78
CA HIS A 309 -29.26 7.35 -12.07
C HIS A 309 -29.74 6.40 -10.95
N SER A 310 -28.98 6.23 -9.88
CA SER A 310 -29.39 5.43 -8.73
C SER A 310 -30.45 6.16 -7.88
N ASN A 311 -31.20 5.41 -7.08
CA ASN A 311 -32.11 6.01 -6.11
C ASN A 311 -31.33 6.82 -5.04
N LEU A 312 -32.02 7.73 -4.34
CA LEU A 312 -31.37 8.61 -3.34
C LEU A 312 -30.64 7.83 -2.25
N LEU A 313 -31.16 6.69 -1.82
CA LEU A 313 -30.54 5.88 -0.77
C LEU A 313 -29.19 5.33 -1.27
N ASN A 314 -29.16 4.69 -2.43
CA ASN A 314 -27.95 4.16 -3.04
C ASN A 314 -26.94 5.26 -3.38
N PHE A 315 -27.40 6.43 -3.81
CA PHE A 315 -26.52 7.57 -3.99
C PHE A 315 -25.83 8.00 -2.68
N LEU A 316 -26.58 8.00 -1.57
CA LEU A 316 -26.09 8.43 -0.26
C LEU A 316 -25.14 7.42 0.40
N ILE A 317 -25.55 6.15 0.47
CA ILE A 317 -24.86 5.10 1.25
C ILE A 317 -24.22 3.99 0.39
N GLY A 318 -24.39 4.06 -0.93
CA GLY A 318 -23.82 3.11 -1.88
C GLY A 318 -24.67 1.87 -2.11
N HIS A 319 -24.16 1.01 -2.98
CA HIS A 319 -24.80 -0.26 -3.34
C HIS A 319 -24.38 -1.42 -2.42
N GLY A 320 -23.41 -1.18 -1.55
CA GLY A 320 -22.84 -2.19 -0.68
C GLY A 320 -21.46 -2.67 -1.13
N TYR A 321 -20.79 -3.32 -0.20
CA TYR A 321 -19.40 -3.74 -0.35
C TYR A 321 -19.22 -4.76 -1.50
N GLY A 322 -18.30 -4.51 -2.43
CA GLY A 322 -17.93 -5.45 -3.51
C GLY A 322 -18.87 -5.46 -4.71
N MET A 323 -19.96 -4.68 -4.66
CA MET A 323 -21.05 -4.74 -5.63
C MET A 323 -20.65 -4.24 -7.01
N LEU A 324 -19.78 -3.23 -7.13
CA LEU A 324 -19.37 -2.74 -8.46
C LEU A 324 -18.83 -3.86 -9.36
N SER A 325 -17.92 -4.67 -8.81
CA SER A 325 -17.32 -5.78 -9.56
C SER A 325 -18.29 -6.95 -9.82
N TRP A 326 -19.32 -7.07 -8.99
CA TRP A 326 -20.38 -8.05 -9.16
C TRP A 326 -21.39 -7.60 -10.21
N ASP A 327 -21.89 -6.37 -10.13
CA ASP A 327 -22.82 -5.76 -11.09
C ASP A 327 -22.23 -5.75 -12.50
N MET A 328 -20.95 -5.37 -12.63
CA MET A 328 -20.25 -5.42 -13.92
C MET A 328 -20.17 -6.85 -14.47
N ARG A 329 -20.03 -7.86 -13.62
CA ARG A 329 -19.97 -9.27 -14.05
C ARG A 329 -21.35 -9.80 -14.42
N GLU A 330 -22.35 -9.57 -13.59
CA GLU A 330 -23.71 -10.04 -13.81
C GLU A 330 -24.28 -9.49 -15.12
N ASN A 331 -24.01 -8.21 -15.40
CA ASN A 331 -24.42 -7.56 -16.65
C ASN A 331 -23.43 -7.79 -17.82
N ASN A 332 -22.38 -8.58 -17.62
CA ASN A 332 -21.30 -8.81 -18.57
C ASN A 332 -20.69 -7.50 -19.13
N THR A 333 -20.64 -6.46 -18.30
CA THR A 333 -20.12 -5.14 -18.63
C THR A 333 -18.60 -5.11 -18.42
N SER A 334 -17.86 -4.95 -19.50
CA SER A 334 -16.43 -4.62 -19.47
C SER A 334 -16.20 -3.25 -20.11
N ILE A 335 -15.24 -2.47 -19.58
CA ILE A 335 -14.98 -1.11 -20.07
C ILE A 335 -14.09 -1.13 -21.32
N PHE A 336 -12.93 -1.78 -21.21
CA PHE A 336 -11.95 -1.86 -22.29
C PHE A 336 -11.40 -3.28 -22.45
N LEU A 337 -10.98 -3.91 -21.35
CA LEU A 337 -10.48 -5.28 -21.37
C LEU A 337 -11.65 -6.27 -21.23
N SER A 338 -11.81 -7.17 -22.21
CA SER A 338 -12.84 -8.21 -22.16
C SER A 338 -12.76 -9.03 -20.87
N GLU A 339 -13.91 -9.34 -20.28
CA GLU A 339 -14.06 -10.08 -19.02
C GLU A 339 -13.32 -9.45 -17.81
N PHE A 340 -12.97 -8.17 -17.90
CA PHE A 340 -12.31 -7.42 -16.83
C PHE A 340 -13.30 -6.51 -16.09
N PHE A 341 -13.86 -7.04 -15.01
CA PHE A 341 -14.93 -6.43 -14.20
C PHE A 341 -14.40 -5.53 -13.07
N ILE A 342 -13.39 -4.71 -13.38
CA ILE A 342 -12.72 -3.80 -12.44
C ILE A 342 -12.45 -2.48 -13.17
N ILE A 343 -12.68 -1.34 -12.52
CA ILE A 343 -12.51 -0.01 -13.14
C ILE A 343 -11.11 0.60 -12.95
N ASP A 344 -10.25 -0.02 -12.14
CA ASP A 344 -8.90 0.44 -11.79
C ASP A 344 -8.88 1.83 -11.13
N ASN A 345 -9.85 2.14 -10.26
CA ASN A 345 -9.88 3.39 -9.50
C ASN A 345 -10.58 3.20 -8.15
N GLN A 346 -9.78 3.08 -7.08
CA GLN A 346 -10.31 2.76 -5.76
C GLN A 346 -11.31 3.79 -5.22
N TYR A 347 -11.14 5.07 -5.55
CA TYR A 347 -12.02 6.14 -5.05
C TYR A 347 -13.39 6.07 -5.71
N PHE A 348 -13.46 5.77 -7.00
CA PHE A 348 -14.75 5.58 -7.68
C PHE A 348 -15.40 4.26 -7.31
N THR A 349 -14.62 3.21 -7.05
CA THR A 349 -15.15 1.97 -6.48
C THR A 349 -15.77 2.23 -5.11
N PHE A 350 -15.09 2.97 -4.22
CA PHE A 350 -15.68 3.38 -2.95
C PHE A 350 -16.89 4.28 -3.08
N PHE A 351 -16.95 5.12 -4.12
CA PHE A 351 -18.13 5.95 -4.36
C PHE A 351 -19.34 5.09 -4.72
N TYR A 352 -19.15 4.08 -5.57
CA TYR A 352 -20.20 3.13 -5.92
C TYR A 352 -20.64 2.28 -4.71
N GLU A 353 -19.66 1.73 -3.97
CA GLU A 353 -19.90 0.76 -2.90
C GLU A 353 -20.42 1.41 -1.60
N PHE A 354 -19.97 2.64 -1.28
CA PHE A 354 -20.28 3.32 -0.01
C PHE A 354 -21.00 4.68 -0.17
N GLY A 355 -21.30 5.07 -1.40
CA GLY A 355 -22.02 6.31 -1.69
C GLY A 355 -21.21 7.57 -1.38
N ILE A 356 -21.86 8.71 -1.53
CA ILE A 356 -21.22 10.01 -1.28
C ILE A 356 -20.84 10.18 0.20
N LEU A 357 -21.63 9.63 1.13
CA LEU A 357 -21.34 9.73 2.57
C LEU A 357 -20.07 8.95 2.93
N GLY A 358 -19.89 7.75 2.37
CA GLY A 358 -18.66 6.97 2.56
C GLY A 358 -17.42 7.71 2.05
N ILE A 359 -17.53 8.36 0.89
CA ILE A 359 -16.46 9.18 0.32
C ILE A 359 -16.14 10.39 1.21
N ILE A 360 -17.15 11.08 1.73
CA ILE A 360 -16.95 12.19 2.67
C ILE A 360 -16.20 11.71 3.92
N VAL A 361 -16.60 10.58 4.50
CA VAL A 361 -15.92 10.01 5.68
C VAL A 361 -14.46 9.65 5.37
N LEU A 362 -14.19 9.04 4.22
CA LEU A 362 -12.83 8.71 3.77
C LEU A 362 -11.96 9.98 3.65
N PHE A 363 -12.43 11.00 2.93
CA PHE A 363 -11.68 12.23 2.75
C PHE A 363 -11.53 13.02 4.05
N ALA A 364 -12.56 13.04 4.91
CA ALA A 364 -12.45 13.62 6.25
C ALA A 364 -11.38 12.90 7.09
N GLY A 365 -11.28 11.57 6.99
CA GLY A 365 -10.23 10.76 7.60
C GLY A 365 -8.83 11.14 7.10
N ILE A 366 -8.66 11.20 5.77
CA ILE A 366 -7.40 11.62 5.12
C ILE A 366 -7.00 13.01 5.60
N VAL A 367 -7.90 14.00 5.51
CA VAL A 367 -7.66 15.39 5.95
C VAL A 367 -7.33 15.45 7.43
N SER A 368 -8.01 14.67 8.28
CA SER A 368 -7.75 14.60 9.72
C SER A 368 -6.33 14.12 10.03
N ILE A 369 -5.87 13.06 9.35
CA ILE A 369 -4.51 12.52 9.51
C ILE A 369 -3.47 13.55 9.05
N LEU A 370 -3.67 14.16 7.89
CA LEU A 370 -2.78 15.20 7.36
C LEU A 370 -2.72 16.39 8.31
N ARG A 371 -3.87 16.96 8.69
CA ARG A 371 -3.97 18.10 9.62
C ARG A 371 -3.26 17.81 10.94
N LYS A 372 -3.56 16.67 11.59
CA LYS A 372 -2.93 16.29 12.85
C LYS A 372 -1.42 16.15 12.71
N THR A 373 -0.95 15.57 11.60
CA THR A 373 0.48 15.43 11.32
C THR A 373 1.15 16.80 11.16
N PHE A 374 0.59 17.69 10.34
CA PHE A 374 1.14 19.03 10.12
C PHE A 374 1.08 19.94 11.37
N MET A 375 0.04 19.84 12.19
CA MET A 375 -0.06 20.60 13.45
C MET A 375 1.02 20.20 14.46
N ASN A 376 1.47 18.94 14.44
CA ASN A 376 2.48 18.41 15.36
C ASN A 376 3.91 18.42 14.78
N ARG A 377 4.16 19.22 13.73
CA ARG A 377 5.45 19.27 13.01
C ARG A 377 6.66 19.76 13.81
N GLN A 378 6.43 20.33 15.00
CA GLN A 378 7.46 20.95 15.85
C GLN A 378 8.13 19.96 16.82
N ILE A 379 7.69 18.70 16.84
CA ILE A 379 8.05 17.73 17.88
C ILE A 379 9.31 16.94 17.49
N ASP A 380 10.09 16.53 18.50
CA ASP A 380 11.45 15.92 18.50
C ASP A 380 11.60 14.58 17.73
N HIS A 381 10.63 14.20 16.89
CA HIS A 381 10.60 12.99 16.06
C HIS A 381 10.36 13.27 14.57
N SER A 382 10.72 14.48 14.11
CA SER A 382 10.51 14.98 12.75
C SER A 382 10.86 14.02 11.60
N PRO A 383 11.95 13.21 11.61
CA PRO A 383 12.26 12.32 10.47
C PRO A 383 11.25 11.19 10.25
N LEU A 384 10.81 10.52 11.32
CA LEU A 384 9.86 9.40 11.21
C LEU A 384 8.45 9.90 10.92
N LEU A 385 8.05 11.03 11.52
CA LEU A 385 6.74 11.63 11.22
C LEU A 385 6.66 12.08 9.75
N ARG A 386 7.73 12.66 9.21
CA ARG A 386 7.86 12.97 7.78
C ARG A 386 7.76 11.74 6.88
N PHE A 387 8.42 10.65 7.25
CA PHE A 387 8.28 9.37 6.54
C PHE A 387 6.82 8.93 6.50
N THR A 388 6.14 8.87 7.66
CA THR A 388 4.76 8.38 7.70
C THR A 388 3.82 9.25 6.86
N LEU A 389 4.03 10.56 6.83
CA LEU A 389 3.27 11.47 5.97
C LEU A 389 3.52 11.18 4.49
N ALA A 390 4.80 11.12 4.07
CA ALA A 390 5.18 10.90 2.69
C ALA A 390 4.67 9.54 2.17
N ALA A 391 4.84 8.49 2.98
CA ALA A 391 4.35 7.14 2.68
C ALA A 391 2.82 7.09 2.60
N PHE A 392 2.11 7.75 3.54
CA PHE A 392 0.64 7.80 3.52
C PHE A 392 0.12 8.48 2.25
N VAL A 393 0.65 9.66 1.91
CA VAL A 393 0.26 10.39 0.70
C VAL A 393 0.58 9.57 -0.55
N ALA A 394 1.75 8.93 -0.63
CA ALA A 394 2.12 8.10 -1.75
C ALA A 394 1.14 6.94 -1.96
N ILE A 395 0.77 6.21 -0.90
CA ILE A 395 -0.20 5.11 -0.99
C ILE A 395 -1.56 5.63 -1.46
N MET A 396 -2.07 6.72 -0.87
CA MET A 396 -3.36 7.33 -1.25
C MET A 396 -3.38 7.79 -2.71
N VAL A 397 -2.29 8.38 -3.20
CA VAL A 397 -2.20 8.79 -4.61
C VAL A 397 -2.11 7.57 -5.54
N ASN A 398 -1.39 6.53 -5.16
CA ASN A 398 -1.23 5.37 -6.05
C ASN A 398 -2.54 4.58 -6.23
N ILE A 399 -3.40 4.49 -5.20
CA ILE A 399 -4.70 3.79 -5.30
C ILE A 399 -5.73 4.51 -6.19
N VAL A 400 -5.44 5.72 -6.70
CA VAL A 400 -6.21 6.32 -7.79
C VAL A 400 -6.12 5.48 -9.08
N PHE A 401 -5.03 4.72 -9.23
CA PHE A 401 -4.67 4.06 -10.49
C PHE A 401 -4.99 2.56 -10.54
N TYR A 402 -5.51 1.98 -9.46
CA TYR A 402 -5.89 0.56 -9.34
C TYR A 402 -6.76 0.32 -8.09
N GLU A 403 -7.38 -0.85 -7.99
CA GLU A 403 -8.20 -1.25 -6.82
C GLU A 403 -7.36 -1.67 -5.60
N GLY A 404 -6.83 -0.70 -4.86
CA GLY A 404 -5.99 -0.94 -3.67
C GLY A 404 -6.60 -1.83 -2.57
N ALA A 405 -7.92 -1.80 -2.39
CA ALA A 405 -8.67 -2.54 -1.38
C ALA A 405 -8.73 -4.06 -1.65
N TYR A 406 -8.41 -4.50 -2.87
CA TYR A 406 -8.31 -5.92 -3.19
C TYR A 406 -6.93 -6.50 -2.83
N TRP A 407 -5.98 -5.65 -2.43
CA TRP A 407 -4.61 -6.05 -2.12
C TRP A 407 -4.35 -5.96 -0.62
N THR A 408 -4.30 -7.11 0.03
CA THR A 408 -4.03 -7.25 1.47
C THR A 408 -2.65 -6.70 1.86
N SER A 409 -1.70 -6.74 0.92
CA SER A 409 -0.38 -6.12 1.04
C SER A 409 -0.44 -4.60 1.17
N ILE A 410 -1.44 -3.95 0.54
CA ILE A 410 -1.69 -2.51 0.65
C ILE A 410 -2.37 -2.18 1.98
N ALA A 411 -3.34 -2.98 2.43
CA ALA A 411 -3.86 -2.89 3.80
C ALA A 411 -2.74 -2.99 4.83
N PHE A 412 -1.80 -3.91 4.63
CA PHE A 412 -0.64 -4.09 5.48
C PHE A 412 0.25 -2.84 5.54
N LEU A 413 0.64 -2.29 4.38
CA LEU A 413 1.44 -1.07 4.32
C LEU A 413 0.74 0.12 4.97
N LEU A 414 -0.54 0.32 4.64
CA LEU A 414 -1.31 1.46 5.15
C LEU A 414 -1.48 1.39 6.66
N SER A 415 -1.84 0.22 7.19
CA SER A 415 -2.01 0.00 8.63
C SER A 415 -0.69 0.17 9.40
N PHE A 416 0.44 -0.30 8.88
CA PHE A 416 1.77 -0.05 9.44
C PHE A 416 2.09 1.47 9.52
N VAL A 417 1.94 2.18 8.40
CA VAL A 417 2.22 3.63 8.33
C VAL A 417 1.35 4.41 9.31
N LEU A 418 0.05 4.09 9.39
CA LEU A 418 -0.89 4.74 10.30
C LEU A 418 -0.63 4.40 11.78
N ALA A 419 -0.31 3.15 12.08
CA ALA A 419 0.04 2.74 13.44
C ALA A 419 1.28 3.47 13.95
N LEU A 420 2.30 3.62 13.08
CA LEU A 420 3.49 4.40 13.40
C LEU A 420 3.16 5.90 13.55
N ASN A 421 2.44 6.50 12.61
CA ASN A 421 2.06 7.92 12.64
C ASN A 421 1.32 8.26 13.95
N THR A 422 0.23 7.54 14.24
CA THR A 422 -0.58 7.78 15.43
C THR A 422 0.19 7.50 16.74
N ASN A 423 1.22 6.66 16.71
CA ASN A 423 2.04 6.38 17.89
C ASN A 423 3.02 7.52 18.16
N LEU A 424 3.57 8.11 17.10
CA LEU A 424 4.41 9.30 17.19
C LEU A 424 3.62 10.52 17.68
N LEU A 425 2.36 10.64 17.28
CA LEU A 425 1.48 11.74 17.73
C LEU A 425 1.07 11.64 19.21
N ARG A 426 0.86 10.43 19.75
CA ARG A 426 0.39 10.20 21.14
C ARG A 426 1.47 10.39 22.22
N ARG A 427 2.75 10.36 21.85
CA ARG A 427 3.85 10.53 22.82
C ARG A 427 4.01 11.98 23.34
N ASN A 428 3.03 12.82 23.01
CA ASN A 428 2.80 14.18 23.48
C ASN A 428 1.34 14.28 23.88
#